data_AF-A0A024FFK3-F1
#
_entry.id   AF-A0A024FFK3-F1
#
_cell.length_a   1.000
_cell.length_b   1.000
_cell.length_c   1.000
_cell.angle_alpha   90.00
_cell.angle_beta   90.00
_cell.angle_gamma   90.00
#
_symmetry.space_group_name_H-M   'P 1'
#
loop_
_entity.id
_entity.type
_entity.pdbx_description
1 polymer ?
#
loop_
_entity_poly.entity_id
_entity_poly.type
_entity_poly.pdbx_seq_one_letter_code
_entity_poly.pdbx_strand_id
1 'polypeptide(L)'
;MENKSLKKVIAKSEYNKGKAYLEDLEKETSLSRPYIKVAASIVVLLGLTLTAVFFNNNDNSEDLFADNFEPYNNIVAPISRGNLPKTMEERAFYYYESKDYDKSLKIFDSLLLTQQINKPILNFYKANILLQQDTNLNEAIKLLEANSAKTDKWKDKNLWYLCLGYLKSGNNEKASDCLKKLNDLKSSFKKIKRSKLFKALQ
;
A
#
# COMPACT_ATOMS: atom_id res chain seq x y z
N MET A 1 -76.53 -30.08 26.90
CA MET A 1 -76.12 -29.17 25.80
C MET A 1 -75.22 -28.01 26.26
N GLU A 2 -74.82 -27.96 27.54
CA GLU A 2 -74.24 -26.78 28.20
C GLU A 2 -72.69 -26.68 28.10
N ASN A 3 -71.99 -27.79 27.88
CA ASN A 3 -70.52 -27.81 27.85
C ASN A 3 -69.92 -27.25 26.53
N LYS A 4 -70.66 -27.32 25.41
CA LYS A 4 -70.19 -26.90 24.08
C LYS A 4 -70.18 -25.37 23.91
N SER A 5 -71.13 -24.67 24.54
CA SER A 5 -71.17 -23.20 24.56
C SER A 5 -70.06 -22.62 25.42
N LEU A 6 -69.81 -23.18 26.61
CA LEU A 6 -68.71 -22.79 27.50
C LEU A 6 -67.33 -22.92 26.84
N LYS A 7 -67.05 -24.06 26.19
CA LYS A 7 -65.78 -24.25 25.45
C LYS A 7 -65.61 -23.23 24.31
N LYS A 8 -66.69 -22.88 23.63
CA LYS A 8 -66.67 -21.88 22.54
C LYS A 8 -66.39 -20.47 23.06
N VAL A 9 -66.92 -20.13 24.24
CA VAL A 9 -66.68 -18.83 24.89
C VAL A 9 -65.24 -18.72 25.38
N ILE A 10 -64.69 -19.78 25.98
CA ILE A 10 -63.29 -19.83 26.43
C ILE A 10 -62.34 -19.70 25.24
N ALA A 11 -62.54 -20.48 24.18
CA ALA A 11 -61.74 -20.41 22.97
C ALA A 11 -61.78 -19.01 22.31
N LYS A 12 -62.93 -18.35 22.33
CA LYS A 12 -63.07 -16.98 21.81
C LYS A 12 -62.34 -15.95 22.69
N SER A 13 -62.36 -16.13 24.01
CA SER A 13 -61.61 -15.30 24.95
C SER A 13 -60.10 -15.42 24.75
N GLU A 14 -59.58 -16.63 24.62
CA GLU A 14 -58.16 -16.89 24.39
C GLU A 14 -57.68 -16.37 23.03
N TYR A 15 -58.47 -16.58 21.98
CA TYR A 15 -58.20 -16.00 20.66
C TYR A 15 -58.12 -14.47 20.72
N ASN A 16 -59.06 -13.83 21.41
CA ASN A 16 -59.07 -12.37 21.52
C ASN A 16 -57.88 -11.85 22.34
N LYS A 17 -57.45 -12.57 23.39
CA LYS A 17 -56.25 -12.24 24.18
C LYS A 17 -54.97 -12.41 23.36
N GLY A 18 -54.85 -13.49 22.61
CA GLY A 18 -53.73 -13.72 21.71
C GLY A 18 -53.65 -12.65 20.62
N LYS A 19 -54.80 -12.27 20.05
CA LYS A 19 -54.86 -11.19 19.06
C LYS A 19 -54.44 -9.84 19.65
N ALA A 20 -54.90 -9.51 20.86
CA ALA A 20 -54.51 -8.27 21.54
C ALA A 20 -53.00 -8.24 21.87
N TYR A 21 -52.41 -9.37 22.28
CA TYR A 21 -50.97 -9.49 22.52
C TYR A 21 -50.14 -9.33 21.24
N LEU A 22 -50.60 -9.89 20.11
CA LEU A 22 -49.94 -9.71 18.82
C LEU A 22 -50.03 -8.26 18.32
N GLU A 23 -51.21 -7.62 18.46
CA GLU A 23 -51.40 -6.20 18.10
C GLU A 23 -50.52 -5.26 18.95
N ASP A 24 -50.22 -5.63 20.20
CA ASP A 24 -49.33 -4.88 21.10
C ASP A 24 -47.85 -5.07 20.71
N LEU A 25 -47.43 -6.30 20.39
CA LEU A 25 -46.09 -6.58 19.87
C LEU A 25 -45.80 -5.88 18.53
N GLU A 26 -46.78 -5.81 17.64
CA GLU A 26 -46.65 -5.08 16.36
C GLU A 26 -46.52 -3.56 16.58
N LYS A 27 -47.13 -3.01 17.63
CA LYS A 27 -46.97 -1.59 17.99
C LYS A 27 -45.59 -1.30 18.56
N GLU A 28 -45.06 -2.17 19.43
CA GLU A 28 -43.72 -2.00 20.01
C GLU A 28 -42.58 -2.21 18.98
N THR A 29 -42.79 -3.07 17.99
CA THR A 29 -41.80 -3.32 16.92
C THR A 29 -41.88 -2.33 15.76
N SER A 30 -42.82 -1.37 15.80
CA SER A 30 -42.91 -0.28 14.83
C SER A 30 -41.82 0.77 15.10
N LEU A 31 -40.56 0.39 14.86
CA LEU A 31 -39.49 1.37 14.71
C LEU A 31 -39.92 2.37 13.64
N SER A 32 -40.05 3.62 14.06
CA SER A 32 -40.53 4.67 13.18
C SER A 32 -39.65 4.74 11.93
N ARG A 33 -40.32 4.87 10.78
CA ARG A 33 -39.73 4.95 9.44
C ARG A 33 -38.51 5.89 9.27
N PRO A 34 -38.26 6.97 10.05
CA PRO A 34 -37.05 7.76 9.87
C PRO A 34 -35.74 7.03 10.26
N TYR A 35 -35.74 6.15 11.27
CA TYR A 35 -34.49 5.54 11.75
C TYR A 35 -33.96 4.42 10.86
N ILE A 36 -34.85 3.70 10.17
CA ILE A 36 -34.47 2.66 9.20
C ILE A 36 -33.73 3.26 8.00
N LYS A 37 -34.12 4.47 7.56
CA LYS A 37 -33.46 5.19 6.46
C LYS A 37 -32.06 5.66 6.82
N VAL A 38 -31.84 6.05 8.08
CA VAL A 38 -30.53 6.51 8.58
C VAL A 38 -29.59 5.34 8.83
N ALA A 39 -30.08 4.20 9.33
CA ALA A 39 -29.25 3.00 9.50
C ALA A 39 -28.80 2.41 8.14
N ALA A 40 -29.67 2.41 7.14
CA ALA A 40 -29.34 1.96 5.79
C ALA A 40 -28.26 2.84 5.13
N SER A 41 -28.28 4.16 5.32
CA SER A 41 -27.24 5.03 4.75
C SER A 41 -25.88 4.83 5.41
N ILE A 42 -25.83 4.55 6.71
CA ILE A 42 -24.58 4.25 7.43
C ILE A 42 -24.00 2.90 6.99
N VAL A 43 -24.84 1.87 6.81
CA VAL A 43 -24.38 0.55 6.32
C VAL A 43 -23.91 0.63 4.86
N VAL A 44 -24.57 1.42 4.00
CA VAL A 44 -24.12 1.64 2.62
C VAL A 44 -22.83 2.46 2.57
N LEU A 45 -22.68 3.50 3.41
CA LEU A 45 -21.45 4.29 3.49
C LEU A 45 -20.28 3.47 4.03
N LEU A 46 -20.48 2.68 5.09
CA LEU A 46 -19.47 1.77 5.63
C LEU A 46 -19.18 0.63 4.67
N GLY A 47 -20.19 0.10 3.98
CA GLY A 47 -20.03 -0.90 2.93
C GLY A 47 -19.18 -0.38 1.78
N LEU A 48 -19.47 0.82 1.27
CA LEU A 48 -18.70 1.44 0.18
C LEU A 48 -17.25 1.75 0.59
N THR A 49 -17.02 2.28 1.81
CA THR A 49 -15.65 2.56 2.29
C THR A 49 -14.86 1.28 2.56
N LEU A 50 -15.47 0.25 3.14
CA LEU A 50 -14.82 -1.04 3.35
C LEU A 50 -14.55 -1.74 2.02
N THR A 51 -15.47 -1.70 1.04
CA THR A 51 -15.18 -2.26 -0.28
C THR A 51 -14.07 -1.51 -1.01
N ALA A 52 -13.98 -0.19 -0.88
CA ALA A 52 -12.90 0.59 -1.49
C ALA A 52 -11.52 0.31 -0.87
N VAL A 53 -11.48 -0.04 0.43
CA VAL A 53 -10.24 -0.38 1.14
C VAL A 53 -9.83 -1.85 0.94
N PHE A 54 -10.80 -2.78 0.87
CA PHE A 54 -10.55 -4.22 0.77
C PHE A 54 -10.51 -4.78 -0.67
N PHE A 55 -11.15 -4.12 -1.66
CA PHE A 55 -11.03 -4.49 -3.09
C PHE A 55 -9.91 -3.75 -3.82
N ASN A 56 -9.02 -3.05 -3.10
CA ASN A 56 -7.87 -2.41 -3.70
C ASN A 56 -6.78 -3.45 -3.99
N ASN A 57 -6.85 -4.16 -5.13
CA ASN A 57 -5.79 -4.73 -5.97
C ASN A 57 -4.46 -5.25 -5.33
N ASN A 58 -4.44 -5.55 -4.04
CA ASN A 58 -3.19 -5.67 -3.27
C ASN A 58 -2.46 -6.98 -3.58
N ASP A 59 -3.19 -8.04 -3.88
CA ASP A 59 -2.62 -9.33 -4.26
C ASP A 59 -1.74 -9.21 -5.52
N ASN A 60 -2.08 -8.32 -6.46
CA ASN A 60 -1.28 -8.11 -7.67
C ASN A 60 -0.11 -7.13 -7.43
N SER A 61 -0.22 -6.20 -6.47
CA SER A 61 0.78 -5.13 -6.30
C SER A 61 2.09 -5.65 -5.71
N GLU A 62 2.00 -6.50 -4.70
CA GLU A 62 3.17 -7.11 -4.06
C GLU A 62 3.89 -8.06 -5.04
N ASP A 63 3.15 -8.87 -5.79
CA ASP A 63 3.68 -9.77 -6.82
C ASP A 63 4.36 -8.97 -7.95
N LEU A 64 3.71 -7.91 -8.46
CA LEU A 64 4.29 -7.05 -9.47
C LEU A 64 5.56 -6.34 -8.97
N PHE A 65 5.62 -5.97 -7.68
CA PHE A 65 6.84 -5.43 -7.08
C PHE A 65 7.93 -6.49 -7.06
N ALA A 66 7.66 -7.68 -6.52
CA ALA A 66 8.62 -8.77 -6.40
C ALA A 66 9.22 -9.17 -7.76
N ASP A 67 8.39 -9.22 -8.82
CA ASP A 67 8.81 -9.55 -10.18
C ASP A 67 9.73 -8.50 -10.84
N ASN A 68 9.68 -7.26 -10.35
CA ASN A 68 10.34 -6.12 -11.00
C ASN A 68 11.44 -5.48 -10.15
N PHE A 69 11.46 -5.74 -8.85
CA PHE A 69 12.42 -5.18 -7.92
C PHE A 69 13.67 -6.05 -7.79
N GLU A 70 14.81 -5.38 -7.90
CA GLU A 70 16.11 -5.88 -7.49
C GLU A 70 16.88 -4.66 -6.98
N PRO A 71 17.66 -4.75 -5.88
CA PRO A 71 18.52 -3.65 -5.45
C PRO A 71 19.41 -3.22 -6.61
N TYR A 72 19.53 -1.91 -6.84
CA TYR A 72 20.34 -1.42 -7.95
C TYR A 72 21.79 -1.84 -7.79
N ASN A 73 22.41 -2.32 -8.86
CA ASN A 73 23.83 -2.70 -8.83
C ASN A 73 24.70 -1.51 -8.46
N ASN A 74 25.65 -1.72 -7.54
CA ASN A 74 26.61 -0.70 -7.20
C ASN A 74 27.54 -0.43 -8.39
N ILE A 75 27.44 0.77 -8.93
CA ILE A 75 28.33 1.29 -9.97
C ILE A 75 29.18 2.47 -9.46
N VAL A 76 29.07 2.80 -8.17
CA VAL A 76 29.74 3.96 -7.54
C VAL A 76 31.12 3.56 -7.04
N ALA A 77 31.19 2.48 -6.27
CA ALA A 77 32.44 1.96 -5.72
C ALA A 77 32.45 0.42 -5.77
N PRO A 78 32.62 -0.19 -6.96
CA PRO A 78 32.55 -1.64 -7.12
C PRO A 78 33.59 -2.39 -6.31
N ILE A 79 33.23 -3.56 -5.73
CA ILE A 79 34.19 -4.39 -5.00
C ILE A 79 35.31 -4.86 -5.95
N SER A 80 36.54 -4.44 -5.66
CA SER A 80 37.74 -4.97 -6.31
C SER A 80 38.29 -6.14 -5.48
N ARG A 81 38.32 -7.35 -6.06
CA ARG A 81 38.91 -8.53 -5.41
C ARG A 81 40.35 -8.24 -4.99
N GLY A 82 40.63 -8.35 -3.69
CA GLY A 82 41.96 -8.15 -3.10
C GLY A 82 42.21 -6.79 -2.44
N ASN A 83 41.31 -5.82 -2.59
CA ASN A 83 41.42 -4.52 -1.91
C ASN A 83 40.37 -4.37 -0.82
N LEU A 84 40.82 -4.08 0.41
CA LEU A 84 39.92 -3.68 1.49
C LEU A 84 39.39 -2.25 1.23
N PRO A 85 38.11 -1.97 1.55
CA PRO A 85 37.55 -0.64 1.42
C PRO A 85 38.28 0.34 2.36
N LYS A 86 38.76 1.46 1.81
CA LYS A 86 39.60 2.46 2.47
C LYS A 86 38.79 3.65 2.96
N THR A 87 37.78 4.06 2.21
CA THR A 87 36.92 5.20 2.57
C THR A 87 35.63 4.75 3.27
N MET A 88 34.93 5.68 3.94
CA MET A 88 33.58 5.40 4.46
C MET A 88 32.58 5.08 3.33
N GLU A 89 32.68 5.77 2.20
CA GLU A 89 31.85 5.51 1.03
C GLU A 89 32.10 4.10 0.47
N GLU A 90 33.36 3.72 0.26
CA GLU A 90 33.72 2.36 -0.18
C GLU A 90 33.23 1.29 0.81
N ARG A 91 33.28 1.56 2.13
CA ARG A 91 32.72 0.64 3.14
C ARG A 91 31.21 0.52 3.06
N ALA A 92 30.49 1.63 2.89
CA ALA A 92 29.02 1.60 2.75
C ALA A 92 28.60 0.73 1.56
N PHE A 93 29.28 0.93 0.43
CA PHE A 93 29.04 0.21 -0.82
C PHE A 93 29.52 -1.23 -0.80
N TYR A 94 30.62 -1.53 -0.10
CA TYR A 94 31.05 -2.90 0.16
C TYR A 94 29.98 -3.70 0.91
N TYR A 95 29.44 -3.14 1.99
CA TYR A 95 28.35 -3.80 2.74
C TYR A 95 27.07 -3.90 1.92
N TYR A 96 26.74 -2.88 1.12
CA TYR A 96 25.60 -2.92 0.20
C TYR A 96 25.69 -4.09 -0.79
N GLU A 97 26.82 -4.23 -1.49
CA GLU A 97 27.05 -5.34 -2.43
C GLU A 97 27.08 -6.70 -1.74
N SER A 98 27.62 -6.74 -0.52
CA SER A 98 27.66 -7.95 0.31
C SER A 98 26.31 -8.27 0.96
N LYS A 99 25.26 -7.47 0.69
CA LYS A 99 23.90 -7.58 1.26
C LYS A 99 23.84 -7.44 2.79
N ASP A 100 24.88 -6.89 3.40
CA ASP A 100 24.89 -6.51 4.82
C ASP A 100 24.26 -5.12 4.96
N TYR A 101 22.95 -5.09 4.74
CA TYR A 101 22.17 -3.87 4.63
C TYR A 101 22.14 -3.05 5.93
N ASP A 102 22.14 -3.70 7.08
CA ASP A 102 22.14 -3.02 8.38
C ASP A 102 23.44 -2.23 8.61
N LYS A 103 24.59 -2.81 8.27
CA LYS A 103 25.87 -2.06 8.34
C LYS A 103 25.94 -0.99 7.28
N SER A 104 25.45 -1.27 6.08
CA SER A 104 25.43 -0.31 4.98
C SER A 104 24.61 0.94 5.35
N LEU A 105 23.39 0.77 5.88
CA LEU A 105 22.53 1.88 6.31
C LEU A 105 23.19 2.77 7.37
N LYS A 106 23.80 2.18 8.41
CA LYS A 106 24.50 2.94 9.47
C LYS A 106 25.58 3.87 8.89
N ILE A 107 26.32 3.39 7.90
CA ILE A 107 27.37 4.19 7.25
C ILE A 107 26.74 5.22 6.30
N PHE A 108 25.70 4.87 5.54
CA PHE A 108 24.97 5.83 4.69
C PHE A 108 24.39 6.99 5.51
N ASP A 109 23.81 6.72 6.67
CA ASP A 109 23.29 7.77 7.56
C ASP A 109 24.41 8.71 8.02
N SER A 110 25.57 8.15 8.38
CA SER A 110 26.76 8.94 8.76
C SER A 110 27.29 9.79 7.60
N LEU A 111 27.31 9.24 6.39
CA LEU A 111 27.73 9.94 5.17
C LEU A 111 26.77 11.08 4.81
N LEU A 112 25.46 10.87 4.93
CA LEU A 112 24.44 11.87 4.61
C LEU A 112 24.46 13.08 5.55
N LEU A 113 24.96 12.91 6.78
CA LEU A 113 25.19 14.01 7.72
C LEU A 113 26.43 14.85 7.37
N THR A 114 27.47 14.22 6.80
CA THR A 114 28.81 14.81 6.69
C THR A 114 29.20 15.23 5.27
N GLN A 115 28.67 14.58 4.24
CA GLN A 115 29.01 14.84 2.84
C GLN A 115 27.88 15.58 2.12
N GLN A 116 28.14 16.77 1.57
CA GLN A 116 27.20 17.50 0.71
C GLN A 116 27.24 17.02 -0.75
N ILE A 117 28.41 16.58 -1.22
CA ILE A 117 28.63 16.09 -2.58
C ILE A 117 28.04 14.67 -2.68
N ASN A 118 27.36 14.35 -3.78
CA ASN A 118 26.73 13.05 -4.04
C ASN A 118 25.58 12.62 -3.12
N LYS A 119 25.07 13.48 -2.22
CA LYS A 119 23.85 13.21 -1.42
C LYS A 119 22.71 12.57 -2.22
N PRO A 120 22.43 13.00 -3.47
CA PRO A 120 21.41 12.34 -4.27
C PRO A 120 21.65 10.86 -4.56
N ILE A 121 22.90 10.48 -4.81
CA ILE A 121 23.29 9.10 -5.07
C ILE A 121 23.19 8.28 -3.78
N LEU A 122 23.70 8.83 -2.66
CA LEU A 122 23.60 8.17 -1.35
C LEU A 122 22.13 7.94 -0.94
N ASN A 123 21.27 8.94 -1.12
CA ASN A 123 19.82 8.81 -0.87
C ASN A 123 19.17 7.74 -1.75
N PHE A 124 19.58 7.65 -3.03
CA PHE A 124 19.07 6.63 -3.95
C PHE A 124 19.42 5.22 -3.46
N TYR A 125 20.68 4.96 -3.08
CA TYR A 125 21.07 3.64 -2.58
C TYR A 125 20.46 3.34 -1.21
N LYS A 126 20.37 4.33 -0.31
CA LYS A 126 19.64 4.18 0.96
C LYS A 126 18.19 3.76 0.71
N ALA A 127 17.48 4.41 -0.23
CA ALA A 127 16.13 4.03 -0.57
C ALA A 127 16.03 2.61 -1.14
N ASN A 128 16.99 2.16 -1.96
CA ASN A 128 17.05 0.78 -2.45
C ASN A 128 17.14 -0.23 -1.30
N ILE A 129 17.97 0.06 -0.28
CA ILE A 129 18.07 -0.81 0.91
C ILE A 129 16.73 -0.86 1.65
N LEU A 130 16.12 0.30 1.90
CA LEU A 130 14.85 0.38 2.62
C LEU A 130 13.71 -0.36 1.90
N LEU A 131 13.69 -0.32 0.56
CA LEU A 131 12.76 -1.12 -0.25
C LEU A 131 13.05 -2.62 -0.16
N GLN A 132 14.32 -3.02 -0.15
CA GLN A 132 14.74 -4.42 -0.07
C GLN A 132 14.44 -5.04 1.30
N GLN A 133 14.59 -4.29 2.39
CA GLN A 133 14.35 -4.77 3.74
C GLN A 133 12.88 -4.63 4.16
N ASP A 134 12.09 -3.84 3.43
CA ASP A 134 10.69 -3.52 3.77
C ASP A 134 10.51 -2.96 5.20
N THR A 135 11.52 -2.26 5.72
CA THR A 135 11.55 -1.78 7.10
C THR A 135 11.02 -0.35 7.25
N ASN A 136 11.24 0.51 6.24
CA ASN A 136 10.76 1.88 6.25
C ASN A 136 10.40 2.39 4.84
N LEU A 137 9.34 1.82 4.29
CA LEU A 137 8.86 2.10 2.94
C LEU A 137 8.55 3.60 2.70
N ASN A 138 7.94 4.26 3.69
CA ASN A 138 7.61 5.68 3.59
C ASN A 138 8.86 6.56 3.46
N GLU A 139 9.93 6.26 4.21
CA GLU A 139 11.20 6.97 4.08
C GLU A 139 11.83 6.71 2.71
N ALA A 140 11.79 5.48 2.20
CA ALA A 140 12.32 5.14 0.88
C ALA A 140 11.65 5.99 -0.22
N ILE A 141 10.32 6.04 -0.22
CA ILE A 141 9.52 6.83 -1.16
C ILE A 141 9.88 8.32 -1.03
N LYS A 142 9.91 8.86 0.19
CA LYS A 142 10.25 10.27 0.44
C LYS A 142 11.64 10.64 -0.08
N LEU A 143 12.63 9.77 0.15
CA LEU A 143 13.99 9.96 -0.37
C LEU A 143 13.97 10.04 -1.90
N LEU A 144 13.28 9.11 -2.57
CA LEU A 144 13.20 9.04 -4.04
C LEU A 144 12.41 10.23 -4.63
N GLU A 145 11.33 10.67 -4.00
CA GLU A 145 10.58 11.87 -4.40
C GLU A 145 11.47 13.11 -4.35
N ALA A 146 12.14 13.34 -3.21
CA ALA A 146 13.04 14.48 -3.02
C ALA A 146 14.23 14.46 -3.99
N ASN A 147 14.65 13.28 -4.42
CA ASN A 147 15.77 13.09 -5.31
C ASN A 147 15.43 13.33 -6.79
N SER A 148 14.17 13.13 -7.18
CA SER A 148 13.68 13.32 -8.54
C SER A 148 13.80 14.77 -9.02
N ALA A 149 13.88 15.74 -8.09
CA ALA A 149 14.08 17.15 -8.38
C ALA A 149 15.56 17.55 -8.59
N LYS A 150 16.52 16.66 -8.36
CA LYS A 150 17.94 17.02 -8.16
C LYS A 150 18.94 16.35 -9.11
N THR A 151 18.53 15.34 -9.88
CA THR A 151 19.49 14.55 -10.69
C THR A 151 18.99 14.30 -12.11
N ASP A 152 19.57 14.95 -13.10
CA ASP A 152 19.21 14.68 -14.49
C ASP A 152 19.82 13.36 -14.99
N LYS A 153 21.06 13.05 -14.64
CA LYS A 153 21.77 11.84 -15.10
C LYS A 153 21.23 10.53 -14.50
N TRP A 154 20.62 10.57 -13.32
CA TRP A 154 20.08 9.41 -12.60
C TRP A 154 18.55 9.42 -12.53
N LYS A 155 17.90 10.37 -13.22
CA LYS A 155 16.45 10.58 -13.17
C LYS A 155 15.66 9.32 -13.49
N ASP A 156 16.08 8.58 -14.52
CA ASP A 156 15.41 7.37 -14.98
C ASP A 156 15.45 6.24 -13.94
N LYS A 157 16.61 6.01 -13.32
CA LYS A 157 16.82 5.05 -12.24
C LYS A 157 16.01 5.46 -11.02
N ASN A 158 16.13 6.72 -10.62
CA ASN A 158 15.42 7.23 -9.45
C ASN A 158 13.89 7.10 -9.60
N LEU A 159 13.35 7.48 -10.77
CA LEU A 159 11.93 7.30 -11.06
C LEU A 159 11.52 5.84 -11.08
N TRP A 160 12.31 4.94 -11.68
CA TRP A 160 11.99 3.51 -11.68
C TRP A 160 11.79 2.97 -10.26
N TYR A 161 12.74 3.24 -9.36
CA TYR A 161 12.63 2.79 -7.97
C TYR A 161 11.54 3.53 -7.20
N LEU A 162 11.22 4.79 -7.55
CA LEU A 162 10.06 5.49 -6.99
C LEU A 162 8.76 4.78 -7.38
N CYS A 163 8.60 4.41 -8.64
CA CYS A 163 7.41 3.72 -9.11
C CYS A 163 7.25 2.36 -8.42
N LEU A 164 8.36 1.63 -8.23
CA LEU A 164 8.36 0.39 -7.44
C LEU A 164 8.05 0.63 -5.96
N GLY A 165 8.51 1.74 -5.37
CA GLY A 165 8.14 2.12 -4.01
C GLY A 165 6.63 2.35 -3.86
N TYR A 166 6.01 3.08 -4.80
CA TYR A 166 4.55 3.25 -4.80
C TYR A 166 3.81 1.92 -4.95
N LEU A 167 4.30 1.05 -5.82
CA LEU A 167 3.74 -0.29 -6.01
C LEU A 167 3.85 -1.13 -4.72
N LYS A 168 5.02 -1.14 -4.08
CA LYS A 168 5.23 -1.80 -2.78
C LYS A 168 4.30 -1.26 -1.69
N SER A 169 3.90 0.02 -1.77
CA SER A 169 2.94 0.62 -0.84
C SER A 169 1.46 0.35 -1.18
N GLY A 170 1.18 -0.46 -2.21
CA GLY A 170 -0.18 -0.71 -2.71
C GLY A 170 -0.82 0.47 -3.44
N ASN A 171 -0.03 1.50 -3.78
CA ASN A 171 -0.52 2.71 -4.44
C ASN A 171 -0.35 2.61 -5.97
N ASN A 172 -1.21 1.81 -6.57
CA ASN A 172 -1.19 1.51 -8.01
C ASN A 172 -1.42 2.75 -8.89
N GLU A 173 -2.25 3.69 -8.44
CA GLU A 173 -2.49 4.95 -9.15
C GLU A 173 -1.19 5.76 -9.27
N LYS A 174 -0.51 6.01 -8.14
CA LYS A 174 0.79 6.72 -8.15
C LYS A 174 1.87 5.94 -8.91
N ALA A 175 1.88 4.61 -8.81
CA ALA A 175 2.80 3.77 -9.56
C ALA A 175 2.58 3.92 -11.08
N SER A 176 1.33 3.87 -11.53
CA SER A 176 0.93 4.03 -12.93
C SER A 176 1.31 5.41 -13.46
N ASP A 177 0.98 6.48 -12.73
CA ASP A 177 1.37 7.86 -13.08
C ASP A 177 2.88 8.06 -13.14
N CYS A 178 3.61 7.48 -12.18
CA CYS A 178 5.07 7.47 -12.17
C CYS A 178 5.64 6.76 -13.41
N LEU A 179 5.09 5.59 -13.75
CA LEU A 179 5.54 4.81 -14.91
C LEU A 179 5.23 5.51 -16.23
N LYS A 180 4.10 6.20 -16.33
CA LYS A 180 3.80 7.07 -17.48
C LYS A 180 4.87 8.15 -17.65
N LYS A 181 5.16 8.91 -16.58
CA LYS A 181 6.22 9.94 -16.57
C LYS A 181 7.58 9.36 -16.97
N LEU A 182 7.92 8.17 -16.45
CA LEU A 182 9.17 7.49 -16.81
C LEU A 182 9.19 7.03 -18.27
N ASN A 183 8.07 6.54 -18.81
CA ASN A 183 7.93 6.13 -20.19
C ASN A 183 8.11 7.29 -21.18
N ASP A 184 7.68 8.49 -20.80
CA ASP A 184 7.84 9.72 -21.58
C ASP A 184 9.29 10.23 -21.63
N LEU A 185 10.17 9.75 -20.73
CA LEU A 185 11.60 10.05 -20.81
C LEU A 185 12.26 9.33 -21.99
N LYS A 186 13.12 10.07 -22.72
CA LYS A 186 14.07 9.55 -23.72
C LYS A 186 15.21 8.75 -23.06
N SER A 187 14.86 7.70 -22.33
CA SER A 187 15.81 6.77 -21.69
C SER A 187 15.55 5.33 -22.15
N SER A 188 16.63 4.56 -22.32
CA SER A 188 16.59 3.12 -22.58
C SER A 188 16.49 2.29 -21.30
N PHE A 189 16.63 2.91 -20.13
CA PHE A 189 16.68 2.22 -18.85
C PHE A 189 15.41 1.41 -18.60
N LYS A 190 15.57 0.09 -18.49
CA LYS A 190 14.50 -0.90 -18.26
C LYS A 190 13.27 -0.72 -19.16
N LYS A 191 13.44 -0.16 -20.38
CA LYS A 191 12.34 0.28 -21.27
C LYS A 191 11.24 -0.78 -21.45
N ILE A 192 11.62 -2.03 -21.70
CA ILE A 192 10.66 -3.13 -21.88
C ILE A 192 9.92 -3.43 -20.56
N LYS A 193 10.64 -3.56 -19.44
CA LYS A 193 10.04 -3.84 -18.12
C LYS A 193 9.07 -2.74 -17.70
N ARG A 194 9.44 -1.46 -17.82
CA ARG A 194 8.56 -0.33 -17.49
C ARG A 194 7.31 -0.27 -18.36
N SER A 195 7.38 -0.60 -19.65
CA SER A 195 6.20 -0.65 -20.52
C SER A 195 5.30 -1.84 -20.20
N LYS A 196 5.87 -3.01 -19.86
CA LYS A 196 5.09 -4.18 -19.43
C LYS A 196 4.38 -3.90 -18.10
N LEU A 197 5.11 -3.37 -17.11
CA LEU A 197 4.56 -3.03 -15.80
C LEU A 197 3.48 -1.96 -15.89
N PHE A 198 3.68 -0.91 -16.71
CA PHE A 198 2.66 0.12 -16.92
C PHE A 198 1.35 -0.46 -17.47
N LYS A 199 1.42 -1.39 -18.43
CA LYS A 199 0.24 -2.06 -18.98
C LYS A 199 -0.46 -2.97 -17.96
N ALA A 200 0.29 -3.57 -17.03
CA ALA A 200 -0.28 -4.43 -15.99
C ALA A 200 -1.06 -3.65 -14.91
N LEU A 201 -0.90 -2.32 -14.86
CA LEU A 201 -1.59 -1.43 -13.92
C LEU A 201 -2.76 -0.65 -14.56
N GLN A 202 -3.11 -0.94 -15.83
CA GLN A 202 -4.21 -0.31 -16.56
C GLN A 202 -5.47 -1.16 -16.57
#